data_AF-X1CFT0-F1
#
_entry.id   AF-X1CFT0-F1
#
_cell.length_a   1.000
_cell.length_b   1.000
_cell.length_c   1.000
_cell.angle_alpha   90.00
_cell.angle_beta   90.00
_cell.angle_gamma   90.00
#
_symmetry.space_group_name_H-M   'P 1'
#
loop_
_entity.id
_entity.type
_entity.pdbx_description
1 polymer ?
#
loop_
_entity_poly.entity_id
_entity_poly.type
_entity_poly.pdbx_seq_one_letter_code
_entity_poly.pdbx_strand_id
1 'polypeptide(L)'
;MFTWSENPYQDMWNHLRVFAQPKNVEKMLFNQLGYHDHYPVGYKYDSTDTVVSKAKQVAMCIRQADEYFQAAEVVTITTSPLLLFYGVSSLSKALIVARRPEIQLTDINYHGLDTRPKSSPMENYQKNSSKWELEKEYAYVNQGVFTEFCRSLLTHEFENGTLFTFKSLLKMYPEISELYQRYYREPAPIL
;
A
#
# COMPACT_ATOMS: atom_id res chain seq x y z
N MET A 1 -15.42 4.69 12.50
CA MET A 1 -16.77 4.68 11.91
C MET A 1 -17.00 3.28 11.36
N PHE A 2 -17.92 2.51 11.94
CA PHE A 2 -18.32 1.22 11.37
C PHE A 2 -19.40 1.50 10.33
N THR A 3 -19.11 1.23 9.06
CA THR A 3 -20.10 1.28 7.98
C THR A 3 -20.82 -0.07 7.94
N TRP A 4 -21.95 -0.15 8.65
CA TRP A 4 -22.92 -1.22 8.41
C TRP A 4 -23.60 -0.92 7.09
N SER A 5 -23.21 -1.64 6.04
CA SER A 5 -23.69 -1.43 4.68
C SER A 5 -23.98 -2.77 4.02
N GLU A 6 -25.03 -2.80 3.20
CA GLU A 6 -25.33 -3.92 2.30
C GLU A 6 -24.35 -3.98 1.12
N ASN A 7 -23.63 -2.88 0.84
CA ASN A 7 -22.64 -2.76 -0.24
C ASN A 7 -21.32 -2.19 0.29
N PRO A 8 -20.62 -2.89 1.22
CA PRO A 8 -19.50 -2.33 1.97
C PRO A 8 -18.33 -1.87 1.08
N TYR A 9 -18.04 -2.58 -0.01
CA TYR A 9 -16.99 -2.19 -0.95
C TYR A 9 -17.33 -0.88 -1.68
N GLN A 10 -18.54 -0.77 -2.19
CA GLN A 10 -18.98 0.42 -2.90
C GLN A 10 -19.01 1.63 -1.97
N ASP A 11 -19.50 1.46 -0.75
CA ASP A 11 -19.57 2.54 0.23
C ASP A 11 -18.19 2.98 0.72
N MET A 12 -17.27 2.04 0.93
CA MET A 12 -15.87 2.35 1.21
C MET A 12 -15.27 3.23 0.10
N TRP A 13 -15.49 2.87 -1.17
CA TRP A 13 -15.03 3.69 -2.30
C TRP A 13 -15.74 5.03 -2.39
N ASN A 14 -17.05 5.10 -2.13
CA ASN A 14 -17.79 6.36 -2.10
C ASN A 14 -17.20 7.32 -1.07
N HIS A 15 -16.82 6.82 0.11
CA HIS A 15 -16.13 7.62 1.12
C HIS A 15 -14.74 8.07 0.66
N LEU A 16 -13.94 7.17 0.07
CA LEU A 16 -12.61 7.52 -0.45
C LEU A 16 -12.69 8.55 -1.58
N ARG A 17 -13.68 8.45 -2.48
CA ARG A 17 -13.88 9.38 -3.61
C ARG A 17 -14.17 10.81 -3.18
N VAL A 18 -14.63 11.05 -1.95
CA VAL A 18 -14.74 12.41 -1.40
C VAL A 18 -13.37 13.12 -1.45
N PHE A 19 -12.29 12.37 -1.19
CA PHE A 19 -10.91 12.86 -1.20
C PHE A 19 -10.29 12.87 -2.61
N ALA A 20 -11.01 12.42 -3.64
CA ALA A 20 -10.62 12.64 -5.03
C ALA A 20 -10.77 14.11 -5.46
N GLN A 21 -11.31 14.99 -4.61
CA GLN A 21 -11.38 16.43 -4.84
C GLN A 21 -10.34 17.16 -3.98
N PRO A 22 -9.39 17.92 -4.58
CA PRO A 22 -8.31 18.58 -3.84
C PRO A 22 -8.83 19.47 -2.71
N LYS A 23 -9.95 20.18 -2.91
CA LYS A 23 -10.53 21.03 -1.86
C LYS A 23 -10.97 20.28 -0.61
N ASN A 24 -11.43 19.03 -0.76
CA ASN A 24 -11.77 18.18 0.39
C ASN A 24 -10.52 17.69 1.10
N VAL A 25 -9.45 17.43 0.34
CA VAL A 25 -8.14 17.10 0.92
C VAL A 25 -7.53 18.31 1.64
N GLU A 26 -7.60 19.52 1.08
CA GLU A 26 -7.15 20.74 1.78
C GLU A 26 -7.85 20.87 3.13
N LYS A 27 -9.18 20.73 3.16
CA LYS A 27 -9.97 20.72 4.41
C LYS A 27 -9.51 19.63 5.38
N MET A 28 -9.24 18.43 4.88
CA MET A 28 -8.71 17.32 5.70
C MET A 28 -7.35 17.68 6.31
N LEU A 29 -6.41 18.19 5.51
CA LEU A 29 -5.07 18.56 5.95
C LEU A 29 -5.07 19.73 6.95
N PHE A 30 -6.06 20.64 6.85
CA PHE A 30 -6.27 21.72 7.82
C PHE A 30 -7.11 21.32 9.05
N ASN A 31 -7.46 20.04 9.22
CA ASN A 31 -8.38 19.55 10.25
C ASN A 31 -9.79 20.17 10.24
N GLN A 32 -10.23 20.68 9.09
CA GLN A 32 -11.53 21.34 8.94
C GLN A 32 -12.69 20.35 8.71
N LEU A 33 -12.43 19.05 8.82
CA LEU A 33 -13.43 17.99 8.69
C LEU A 33 -13.89 17.41 10.05
N GLY A 34 -13.39 17.93 11.17
CA GLY A 34 -13.85 17.55 12.51
C GLY A 34 -13.32 16.20 13.03
N TYR A 35 -12.28 15.63 12.40
CA TYR A 35 -11.62 14.41 12.87
C TYR A 35 -10.58 14.74 13.96
N HIS A 36 -11.06 15.15 15.14
CA HIS A 36 -10.22 15.73 16.19
C HIS A 36 -9.31 14.72 16.92
N ASP A 37 -9.61 13.41 16.90
CA ASP A 37 -8.99 12.46 17.85
C ASP A 37 -7.99 11.44 17.25
N HIS A 38 -7.85 11.35 15.92
CA HIS A 38 -7.08 10.24 15.30
C HIS A 38 -6.06 10.63 14.25
N TYR A 39 -6.00 11.91 13.87
CA TYR A 39 -4.90 12.42 13.08
C TYR A 39 -4.09 13.37 13.95
N PRO A 40 -2.74 13.27 13.95
CA PRO A 40 -1.90 14.32 14.51
C PRO A 40 -1.98 15.56 13.60
N VAL A 41 -3.15 16.20 13.50
CA VAL A 41 -3.34 17.42 12.71
C VAL A 41 -3.00 18.61 13.57
N GLY A 42 -1.70 18.83 13.67
CA GLY A 42 -1.08 20.05 14.16
C GLY A 42 0.19 20.36 13.39
N TYR A 43 0.41 19.75 12.22
CA TYR A 43 1.57 20.08 11.41
C TYR A 43 1.43 21.52 10.93
N LYS A 44 2.33 22.37 11.42
CA LYS A 44 2.53 23.70 10.85
C LYS A 44 3.13 23.48 9.47
N TYR A 45 2.30 23.54 8.44
CA TYR A 45 2.80 23.62 7.07
C TYR A 45 3.51 24.95 6.90
N ASP A 46 4.65 24.92 6.20
CA ASP A 46 5.45 26.13 5.95
C ASP A 46 4.69 27.18 5.13
N SER A 47 3.75 26.74 4.29
CA SER A 47 2.91 27.63 3.47
C SER A 47 1.56 27.00 3.08
N THR A 48 0.61 27.85 2.71
CA THR A 48 -0.67 27.41 2.12
C THR A 48 -0.46 26.74 0.76
N ASP A 49 0.54 27.17 -0.02
CA ASP A 49 0.86 26.59 -1.33
C ASP A 49 1.32 25.14 -1.21
N THR A 50 2.08 24.81 -0.16
CA THR A 50 2.47 23.43 0.14
C THR A 50 1.23 22.54 0.36
N VAL A 51 0.24 23.03 1.12
CA VAL A 51 -1.00 22.28 1.37
C VAL A 51 -1.80 22.09 0.08
N VAL A 52 -1.92 23.13 -0.74
CA VAL A 52 -2.62 23.06 -2.03
C VAL A 52 -1.93 22.06 -2.98
N SER A 53 -0.59 22.06 -3.02
CA SER A 53 0.19 21.10 -3.80
C SER A 53 -0.07 19.66 -3.34
N LYS A 54 0.07 19.39 -2.04
CA LYS A 54 -0.16 18.05 -1.46
C LYS A 54 -1.59 17.58 -1.67
N ALA A 55 -2.57 18.47 -1.51
CA ALA A 55 -3.97 18.15 -1.73
C ALA A 55 -4.24 17.68 -3.17
N LYS A 56 -3.61 18.31 -4.16
CA LYS A 56 -3.68 17.87 -5.56
C LYS A 56 -3.06 16.48 -5.77
N GLN A 57 -1.91 16.23 -5.14
CA GLN A 57 -1.21 14.94 -5.25
C GLN A 57 -2.02 13.80 -4.64
N VAL A 58 -2.53 13.98 -3.43
CA VAL A 58 -3.39 13.01 -2.74
C VAL A 58 -4.65 12.71 -3.55
N ALA A 59 -5.35 13.76 -4.02
CA ALA A 59 -6.55 13.59 -4.82
C ALA A 59 -6.28 12.84 -6.13
N MET A 60 -5.15 13.12 -6.79
CA MET A 60 -4.72 12.43 -8.00
C MET A 60 -4.44 10.95 -7.72
N CYS A 61 -3.73 10.62 -6.65
CA CYS A 61 -3.48 9.25 -6.25
C CYS A 61 -4.77 8.47 -5.94
N ILE A 62 -5.77 9.10 -5.33
CA ILE A 62 -7.06 8.46 -5.05
C ILE A 62 -7.82 8.15 -6.35
N ARG A 63 -7.83 9.08 -7.32
CA ARG A 63 -8.44 8.83 -8.64
C ARG A 63 -7.76 7.68 -9.37
N GLN A 64 -6.43 7.68 -9.41
CA GLN A 64 -5.67 6.59 -10.03
C GLN A 64 -5.97 5.25 -9.37
N ALA A 65 -6.06 5.22 -8.03
CA ALA A 65 -6.42 4.00 -7.33
C ALA A 65 -7.81 3.51 -7.73
N ASP A 66 -8.81 4.38 -7.70
CA ASP A 66 -10.20 4.05 -8.06
C ASP A 66 -10.28 3.48 -9.49
N GLU A 67 -9.61 4.12 -10.46
CA GLU A 67 -9.52 3.63 -11.84
C GLU A 67 -8.83 2.26 -11.92
N TYR A 68 -7.72 2.05 -11.23
CA TYR A 68 -7.00 0.78 -11.24
C TYR A 68 -7.81 -0.36 -10.62
N PHE A 69 -8.51 -0.12 -9.51
CA PHE A 69 -9.34 -1.12 -8.87
C PHE A 69 -10.56 -1.48 -9.74
N GLN A 70 -11.26 -0.49 -10.30
CA GLN A 70 -12.37 -0.76 -11.23
C GLN A 70 -11.90 -1.53 -12.48
N ALA A 71 -10.74 -1.15 -13.04
CA ALA A 71 -10.18 -1.87 -14.18
C ALA A 71 -9.77 -3.31 -13.79
N ALA A 72 -9.25 -3.53 -12.59
CA ALA A 72 -8.86 -4.84 -12.10
C ALA A 72 -10.03 -5.84 -12.00
N GLU A 73 -11.26 -5.35 -11.78
CA GLU A 73 -12.46 -6.19 -11.69
C GLU A 73 -12.92 -6.74 -13.06
N VAL A 74 -12.60 -6.04 -14.15
CA VAL A 74 -13.10 -6.38 -15.50
C VAL A 74 -12.06 -7.07 -16.38
N VAL A 75 -10.78 -6.98 -16.05
CA VAL A 75 -9.71 -7.63 -16.80
C VAL A 75 -9.50 -9.10 -16.36
N THR A 76 -8.74 -9.84 -17.16
CA THR A 76 -8.41 -11.24 -16.85
C THR A 76 -7.50 -11.36 -15.62
N ILE A 77 -7.49 -12.56 -15.03
CA ILE A 77 -6.63 -12.90 -13.88
C ILE A 77 -5.13 -12.70 -14.15
N THR A 78 -4.70 -12.73 -15.41
CA THR A 78 -3.30 -12.47 -15.78
C THR A 78 -2.93 -11.00 -15.58
N THR A 79 -3.88 -10.08 -15.71
CA THR A 79 -3.64 -8.63 -15.65
C THR A 79 -4.12 -8.03 -14.33
N SER A 80 -5.20 -8.57 -13.75
CA SER A 80 -5.83 -8.04 -12.54
C SER A 80 -4.85 -7.80 -11.37
N PRO A 81 -3.94 -8.74 -11.02
CA PRO A 81 -2.99 -8.54 -9.92
C PRO A 81 -2.05 -7.33 -10.12
N LEU A 82 -1.67 -7.05 -11.37
CA LEU A 82 -0.82 -5.90 -11.68
C LEU A 82 -1.57 -4.58 -11.45
N LEU A 83 -2.84 -4.51 -11.84
CA LEU A 83 -3.67 -3.33 -11.62
C LEU A 83 -3.96 -3.13 -10.13
N LEU A 84 -4.28 -4.21 -9.39
CA LEU A 84 -4.42 -4.16 -7.93
C LEU A 84 -3.15 -3.63 -7.26
N PHE A 85 -1.98 -4.11 -7.68
CA PHE A 85 -0.70 -3.60 -7.16
C PHE A 85 -0.55 -2.09 -7.39
N TYR A 86 -0.83 -1.58 -8.59
CA TYR A 86 -0.76 -0.14 -8.86
C TYR A 86 -1.83 0.66 -8.10
N GLY A 87 -3.02 0.11 -7.94
CA GLY A 87 -4.09 0.70 -7.13
C GLY A 87 -3.68 0.86 -5.67
N VAL A 88 -3.17 -0.21 -5.05
CA VAL A 88 -2.66 -0.18 -3.67
C VAL A 88 -1.46 0.78 -3.56
N SER A 89 -0.52 0.73 -4.50
CA SER A 89 0.64 1.64 -4.50
C SER A 89 0.20 3.11 -4.54
N SER A 90 -0.84 3.43 -5.31
CA SER A 90 -1.41 4.77 -5.38
C SER A 90 -2.08 5.20 -4.08
N LEU A 91 -2.87 4.32 -3.45
CA LEU A 91 -3.45 4.60 -2.11
C LEU A 91 -2.36 4.79 -1.04
N SER A 92 -1.30 3.98 -1.06
CA SER A 92 -0.17 4.13 -0.15
C SER A 92 0.51 5.50 -0.32
N LYS A 93 0.73 5.95 -1.55
CA LYS A 93 1.28 7.29 -1.83
C LYS A 93 0.37 8.41 -1.32
N ALA A 94 -0.94 8.29 -1.54
CA ALA A 94 -1.92 9.25 -1.02
C ALA A 94 -1.81 9.37 0.51
N LEU A 95 -1.70 8.24 1.20
CA LEU A 95 -1.57 8.19 2.65
C LEU A 95 -0.25 8.77 3.16
N ILE A 96 0.88 8.40 2.53
CA ILE A 96 2.21 8.92 2.88
C ILE A 96 2.22 10.45 2.75
N VAL A 97 1.79 10.99 1.60
CA VAL A 97 1.77 12.44 1.36
C VAL A 97 0.81 13.15 2.32
N ALA A 98 -0.35 12.56 2.61
CA ALA A 98 -1.30 13.15 3.55
C ALA A 98 -0.78 13.18 4.99
N ARG A 99 0.01 12.17 5.40
CA ARG A 99 0.45 12.00 6.79
C ARG A 99 1.80 12.64 7.11
N ARG A 100 2.72 12.70 6.14
CA ARG A 100 4.07 13.24 6.33
C ARG A 100 4.16 14.65 5.73
N PRO A 101 4.16 15.74 6.52
CA PRO A 101 4.12 17.11 6.00
C PRO A 101 5.29 17.43 5.06
N GLU A 102 6.47 16.89 5.34
CA GLU A 102 7.71 17.09 4.61
C GLU A 102 7.83 16.32 3.29
N ILE A 103 6.99 15.30 3.05
CA ILE A 103 7.08 14.44 1.86
C ILE A 103 6.06 14.85 0.80
N GLN A 104 6.53 15.06 -0.42
CA GLN A 104 5.71 15.13 -1.63
C GLN A 104 5.87 13.87 -2.48
N LEU A 105 4.98 13.71 -3.45
CA LEU A 105 4.98 12.56 -4.35
C LEU A 105 6.31 12.40 -5.10
N THR A 106 6.97 13.51 -5.42
CA THR A 106 8.28 13.55 -6.11
C THR A 106 9.42 13.00 -5.27
N ASP A 107 9.27 12.97 -3.94
CA ASP A 107 10.29 12.45 -3.02
C ASP A 107 10.19 10.92 -2.89
N ILE A 108 9.06 10.34 -3.28
CA ILE A 108 8.79 8.90 -3.18
C ILE A 108 9.24 8.21 -4.47
N ASN A 109 10.48 7.73 -4.47
CA ASN A 109 11.04 6.98 -5.58
C ASN A 109 10.68 5.49 -5.51
N TYR A 110 10.45 4.85 -6.67
CA TYR A 110 10.29 3.39 -6.81
C TYR A 110 9.17 2.75 -5.96
N HIS A 111 9.01 1.43 -6.05
CA HIS A 111 7.96 0.69 -5.33
C HIS A 111 8.34 0.33 -3.88
N GLY A 112 9.62 0.32 -3.55
CA GLY A 112 10.12 -0.10 -2.23
C GLY A 112 10.28 -1.61 -2.04
N LEU A 113 10.06 -2.39 -3.11
CA LEU A 113 10.32 -3.83 -3.16
C LEU A 113 11.03 -4.17 -4.48
N ASP A 114 11.98 -5.11 -4.44
CA ASP A 114 12.81 -5.49 -5.57
C ASP A 114 12.94 -7.01 -5.68
N THR A 115 12.74 -7.55 -6.88
CA THR A 115 12.82 -9.00 -7.14
C THR A 115 14.17 -9.42 -7.72
N ARG A 116 15.15 -8.49 -7.85
CA ARG A 116 16.47 -8.85 -8.37
C ARG A 116 17.18 -9.74 -7.36
N PRO A 117 17.81 -10.83 -7.82
CA PRO A 117 18.57 -11.71 -6.97
C PRO A 117 19.76 -10.94 -6.39
N LYS A 118 20.01 -11.12 -5.08
CA LYS A 118 21.16 -10.53 -4.37
C LYS A 118 22.20 -11.58 -3.95
N SER A 119 22.02 -12.82 -4.38
CA SER A 119 22.91 -13.94 -4.06
C SER A 119 22.98 -14.94 -5.22
N SER A 120 24.11 -15.63 -5.36
CA SER A 120 24.30 -16.64 -6.42
C SER A 120 23.25 -17.76 -6.41
N PRO A 121 22.78 -18.28 -5.24
CA PRO A 121 21.67 -19.23 -5.21
C PRO A 121 20.38 -18.70 -5.85
N MET A 122 20.06 -17.42 -5.66
CA MET A 122 18.84 -16.82 -6.18
C MET A 122 18.94 -16.48 -7.66
N GLU A 123 20.12 -16.08 -8.13
CA GLU A 123 20.39 -15.97 -9.56
C GLU A 123 20.17 -17.31 -10.28
N ASN A 124 20.62 -18.40 -9.68
CA ASN A 124 20.44 -19.75 -10.23
C ASN A 124 18.97 -20.18 -10.21
N TYR A 125 18.22 -19.83 -9.16
CA TYR A 125 16.76 -20.05 -9.11
C TYR A 125 16.06 -19.30 -10.27
N GLN A 126 16.33 -18.00 -10.41
CA GLN A 126 15.67 -17.16 -11.42
C GLN A 126 15.98 -17.60 -12.87
N LYS A 127 17.19 -18.10 -13.13
CA LYS A 127 17.60 -18.59 -14.45
C LYS A 127 17.09 -19.98 -14.79
N ASN A 128 16.61 -20.74 -13.81
CA ASN A 128 16.23 -22.14 -13.99
C ASN A 128 14.73 -22.34 -13.76
N SER A 129 13.94 -22.25 -14.82
CA SER A 129 12.49 -22.41 -14.80
C SER A 129 12.02 -23.76 -14.23
N SER A 130 12.82 -24.83 -14.33
CA SER A 130 12.48 -26.13 -13.74
C SER A 130 12.48 -26.14 -12.20
N LYS A 131 13.07 -25.12 -11.57
CA LYS A 131 13.08 -24.94 -10.12
C LYS A 131 11.99 -24.00 -9.62
N TRP A 132 11.18 -23.44 -10.52
CA TRP A 132 10.18 -22.43 -10.17
C TRP A 132 9.12 -23.02 -9.23
N GLU A 133 8.91 -22.34 -8.10
CA GLU A 133 7.89 -22.68 -7.11
C GLU A 133 7.31 -21.37 -6.59
N LEU A 134 5.99 -21.22 -6.64
CA LEU A 134 5.30 -19.99 -6.24
C LEU A 134 5.68 -19.56 -4.81
N GLU A 135 5.80 -20.51 -3.89
CA GLU A 135 6.17 -20.27 -2.49
C GLU A 135 7.57 -19.65 -2.30
N LYS A 136 8.46 -19.87 -3.27
CA LYS A 136 9.85 -19.36 -3.27
C LYS A 136 9.98 -18.01 -3.95
N GLU A 137 8.92 -17.54 -4.62
CA GLU A 137 8.90 -16.16 -5.12
C GLU A 137 9.16 -15.18 -3.98
N TYR A 138 9.95 -14.16 -4.28
CA TYR A 138 10.53 -13.31 -3.25
C TYR A 138 10.60 -11.85 -3.66
N ALA A 139 10.67 -10.99 -2.65
CA ALA A 139 11.00 -9.59 -2.81
C ALA A 139 11.91 -9.14 -1.67
N TYR A 140 12.86 -8.28 -2.00
CA TYR A 140 13.69 -7.59 -1.05
C TYR A 140 13.14 -6.21 -0.76
N VAL A 141 13.14 -5.83 0.52
CA VAL A 141 12.89 -4.44 0.93
C VAL A 141 13.96 -3.54 0.31
N ASN A 142 13.49 -2.44 -0.27
CA ASN A 142 14.30 -1.36 -0.82
C ASN A 142 13.62 -0.02 -0.45
N GLN A 143 14.32 1.09 -0.63
CA GLN A 143 13.70 2.40 -0.43
C GLN A 143 12.56 2.63 -1.43
N GLY A 144 11.47 3.21 -0.96
CA GLY A 144 10.36 3.68 -1.80
C GLY A 144 9.01 3.60 -1.11
N VAL A 145 7.95 3.40 -1.91
CA VAL A 145 6.57 3.42 -1.39
C VAL A 145 6.37 2.48 -0.21
N PHE A 146 6.88 1.25 -0.26
CA PHE A 146 6.73 0.29 0.83
C PHE A 146 7.36 0.76 2.16
N THR A 147 8.63 1.21 2.13
CA THR A 147 9.31 1.67 3.36
C THR A 147 8.69 2.94 3.92
N GLU A 148 8.32 3.88 3.04
CA GLU A 148 7.64 5.11 3.43
C GLU A 148 6.24 4.87 4.00
N PHE A 149 5.52 3.89 3.47
CA PHE A 149 4.24 3.44 4.00
C PHE A 149 4.40 2.85 5.41
N CYS A 150 5.37 1.96 5.60
CA CYS A 150 5.67 1.39 6.91
C CYS A 150 6.02 2.48 7.93
N ARG A 151 6.88 3.45 7.57
CA ARG A 151 7.21 4.62 8.41
C ARG A 151 5.99 5.46 8.78
N SER A 152 5.04 5.56 7.87
CA SER A 152 3.84 6.37 8.07
C SER A 152 2.85 5.70 9.03
N LEU A 153 2.73 4.37 9.02
CA LEU A 153 1.67 3.65 9.73
C LEU A 153 2.13 2.77 10.88
N LEU A 154 3.31 2.19 10.79
CA LEU A 154 3.82 1.19 11.71
C LEU A 154 4.82 1.85 12.67
N THR A 155 4.90 1.28 13.87
CA THR A 155 5.94 1.64 14.84
C THR A 155 7.30 1.00 14.52
N HIS A 156 7.34 0.11 13.53
CA HIS A 156 8.52 -0.65 13.15
C HIS A 156 8.84 -0.45 11.67
N GLU A 157 10.13 -0.32 11.37
CA GLU A 157 10.66 -0.24 10.01
C GLU A 157 11.32 -1.56 9.63
N PHE A 158 11.15 -1.97 8.38
CA PHE A 158 11.93 -3.07 7.82
C PHE A 158 13.29 -2.56 7.33
N GLU A 159 14.35 -3.32 7.64
CA GLU A 159 15.69 -3.00 7.17
C GLU A 159 15.79 -3.19 5.65
N ASN A 160 16.58 -2.34 4.99
CA ASN A 160 16.86 -2.53 3.57
C ASN A 160 17.55 -3.88 3.33
N GLY A 161 17.03 -4.65 2.38
CA GLY A 161 17.51 -6.01 2.12
C GLY A 161 16.82 -7.10 2.93
N THR A 162 15.86 -6.78 3.82
CA THR A 162 14.95 -7.80 4.37
C THR A 162 14.30 -8.57 3.22
N LEU A 163 14.29 -9.90 3.32
CA LEU A 163 13.73 -10.80 2.33
C LEU A 163 12.32 -11.23 2.76
N PHE A 164 11.34 -10.99 1.90
CA PHE A 164 10.03 -11.61 1.99
C PHE A 164 9.90 -12.70 0.94
N THR A 165 9.32 -13.82 1.33
CA THR A 165 8.90 -14.89 0.40
C THR A 165 7.39 -14.93 0.35
N PHE A 166 6.84 -15.44 -0.75
CA PHE A 166 5.40 -15.60 -0.91
C PHE A 166 4.81 -16.48 0.20
N LYS A 167 5.51 -17.57 0.58
CA LYS A 167 5.10 -18.40 1.73
C LYS A 167 5.00 -17.61 3.05
N SER A 168 5.91 -16.67 3.29
CA SER A 168 5.87 -15.81 4.49
C SER A 168 4.68 -14.85 4.46
N LEU A 169 4.24 -14.40 3.29
CA LEU A 169 3.02 -13.58 3.16
C LEU A 169 1.77 -14.40 3.45
N LEU A 170 1.66 -15.61 2.88
CA LEU A 170 0.53 -16.52 3.13
C LEU A 170 0.38 -16.85 4.62
N LYS A 171 1.51 -17.00 5.32
CA LYS A 171 1.54 -17.24 6.75
C LYS A 171 0.85 -16.14 7.56
N MET A 172 0.88 -14.89 7.10
CA MET A 172 0.36 -13.74 7.83
C MET A 172 -1.11 -13.44 7.57
N TYR A 173 -1.77 -14.13 6.63
CA TYR A 173 -3.12 -13.79 6.21
C TYR A 173 -4.16 -14.57 7.05
N PRO A 174 -4.91 -13.92 7.95
CA PRO A 174 -5.79 -14.60 8.92
C PRO A 174 -6.85 -15.48 8.26
N GLU A 175 -7.41 -15.03 7.15
CA GLU A 175 -8.52 -15.67 6.44
C GLU A 175 -8.12 -17.02 5.82
N ILE A 176 -6.82 -17.26 5.58
CA ILE A 176 -6.31 -18.55 5.08
C ILE A 176 -5.49 -19.30 6.13
N SER A 177 -5.45 -18.83 7.38
CA SER A 177 -4.56 -19.35 8.42
C SER A 177 -4.77 -20.85 8.67
N GLU A 178 -6.02 -21.33 8.70
CA GLU A 178 -6.33 -22.76 8.86
C GLU A 178 -5.80 -23.59 7.67
N LEU A 179 -6.02 -23.11 6.44
CA LEU A 179 -5.55 -23.76 5.22
C LEU A 179 -4.02 -23.82 5.20
N TYR A 180 -3.36 -22.72 5.54
CA TYR A 180 -1.91 -22.62 5.65
C TYR A 180 -1.38 -23.66 6.64
N GLN A 181 -1.94 -23.69 7.86
CA GLN A 181 -1.52 -24.61 8.92
C GLN A 181 -1.69 -26.07 8.51
N ARG A 182 -2.81 -26.41 7.87
CA ARG A 182 -3.08 -27.77 7.40
C ARG A 182 -2.15 -28.21 6.28
N TYR A 183 -1.90 -27.33 5.32
CA TYR A 183 -1.07 -27.64 4.14
C TYR A 183 0.42 -27.71 4.50
N TYR A 184 0.94 -26.71 5.20
CA TYR A 184 2.37 -26.61 5.54
C TYR A 184 2.74 -27.31 6.85
N ARG A 185 1.77 -27.68 7.70
CA ARG A 185 1.99 -28.23 9.05
C ARG A 185 2.84 -27.31 9.93
N GLU A 186 2.67 -26.01 9.75
CA GLU A 186 3.39 -24.95 10.46
C GLU A 186 2.36 -23.99 11.08
N PRO A 187 2.61 -23.42 12.28
CA PRO A 187 1.70 -22.45 12.87
C PRO A 187 1.63 -21.17 12.03
N ALA A 188 0.43 -20.59 11.89
CA ALA A 188 0.25 -19.23 11.43
C ALA A 188 0.12 -18.29 12.65
N PRO A 189 0.82 -17.15 12.70
CA PRO A 189 0.61 -16.16 13.75
C PRO A 189 -0.84 -15.68 13.70
N ILE A 190 -1.53 -15.79 14.83
CA ILE A 190 -2.84 -15.16 15.03
C ILE A 190 -2.53 -13.70 15.38
N LEU A 191 -2.82 -12.78 14.46
CA LEU A 191 -2.76 -11.33 14.70
C LEU A 191 -4.00 -10.88 15.49
#